data_AF-A0A930K670-F1
#
_entry.id   AF-A0A930K670-F1
#
_cell.length_a   1.000
_cell.length_b   1.000
_cell.length_c   1.000
_cell.angle_alpha   90.00
_cell.angle_beta   90.00
_cell.angle_gamma   90.00
#
_symmetry.space_group_name_H-M   'P 1'
#
loop_
_entity.id
_entity.type
_entity.pdbx_description
1 polymer ?
#
loop_
_entity_poly.entity_id
_entity_poly.type
_entity_poly.pdbx_seq_one_letter_code
_entity_poly.pdbx_strand_id
1 'polypeptide(L)'
;MKIGYIFIILLLLVACKPYDDYKERGHWKQLKENERIGFYWRHNDKIYAALGDSAVLIKYVKPMEDVDIATFYVNKETTNGMENYAKDKKNVYYPLHAICVDADSYGYEYAVESIVEGASPSSFRYVGDGKGTDGYTMYRYGRREDK
;
A
#
# COMPACT_ATOMS: atom_id res chain seq x y z
N MET A 1 41.28 -18.21 -28.13
CA MET A 1 40.18 -17.23 -27.95
C MET A 1 39.45 -17.55 -26.66
N LYS A 2 39.51 -16.61 -25.70
CA LYS A 2 39.01 -16.75 -24.33
C LYS A 2 37.48 -16.56 -24.29
N ILE A 3 36.71 -17.62 -24.51
CA ILE A 3 35.24 -17.60 -24.40
C ILE A 3 34.78 -17.99 -22.98
N GLY A 4 35.69 -18.46 -22.11
CA GLY A 4 35.34 -18.97 -20.78
C GLY A 4 35.20 -17.96 -19.64
N TYR A 5 35.54 -16.67 -19.83
CA TYR A 5 35.56 -15.70 -18.72
C TYR A 5 34.33 -14.78 -18.65
N ILE A 6 33.47 -14.76 -19.67
CA ILE A 6 32.33 -13.83 -19.73
C ILE A 6 31.12 -14.37 -18.94
N PHE A 7 31.03 -15.69 -18.72
CA PHE A 7 29.88 -16.30 -18.03
C PHE A 7 29.97 -16.29 -16.49
N ILE A 8 31.14 -16.03 -15.90
CA ILE A 8 31.34 -16.08 -14.43
C ILE A 8 31.04 -14.73 -13.75
N ILE A 9 31.01 -13.62 -14.50
CA ILE A 9 30.75 -12.28 -13.94
C ILE A 9 29.24 -11.97 -13.84
N LEU A 10 28.37 -12.74 -14.50
CA LEU A 10 26.92 -12.50 -14.49
C LEU A 10 26.16 -13.14 -13.29
N LEU A 11 26.85 -13.86 -12.40
CA LEU A 11 26.22 -14.72 -11.38
C LEU A 11 26.20 -14.14 -9.94
N LEU A 12 26.60 -12.88 -9.72
CA LEU A 12 26.74 -12.32 -8.35
C LEU A 12 26.10 -10.95 -8.11
N LEU A 13 25.13 -10.53 -8.92
CA LEU A 13 24.25 -9.40 -8.58
C LEU A 13 22.90 -9.87 -8.01
N VAL A 14 22.89 -10.98 -7.27
CA VAL A 14 21.84 -11.16 -6.27
C VAL A 14 22.18 -10.18 -5.16
N ALA A 15 21.78 -8.91 -5.34
CA ALA A 15 21.89 -7.91 -4.29
C ALA A 15 21.25 -8.51 -3.05
N CYS A 16 22.06 -8.69 -2.00
CA CYS A 16 21.61 -9.23 -0.73
C CYS A 16 20.42 -8.37 -0.28
N LYS A 17 19.23 -8.97 -0.13
CA LYS A 17 18.02 -8.29 0.33
C LYS A 17 18.24 -7.92 1.80
N PRO A 18 18.60 -6.66 2.13
CA PRO A 18 19.05 -6.30 3.46
C PRO A 18 17.96 -6.40 4.52
N TYR A 19 16.70 -6.59 4.12
CA TYR A 19 15.54 -6.74 5.00
C TYR A 19 14.84 -8.10 4.81
N ASP A 20 15.53 -9.11 4.23
CA ASP A 20 14.91 -10.41 3.93
C ASP A 20 14.53 -11.23 5.18
N ASP A 21 15.18 -10.95 6.30
CA ASP A 21 14.96 -11.59 7.59
C ASP A 21 13.65 -11.14 8.26
N TYR A 22 13.16 -9.94 7.97
CA TYR A 22 11.88 -9.45 8.46
C TYR A 22 10.73 -10.34 8.00
N LYS A 23 9.89 -10.77 8.95
CA LYS A 23 8.74 -11.64 8.69
C LYS A 23 7.46 -10.84 8.50
N GLU A 24 6.56 -11.39 7.68
CA GLU A 24 5.20 -10.88 7.52
C GLU A 24 4.49 -10.85 8.87
N ARG A 25 3.85 -9.72 9.18
CA ARG A 25 3.02 -9.50 10.37
C ARG A 25 1.62 -8.99 10.00
N GLY A 26 1.36 -8.76 8.71
CA GLY A 26 0.06 -8.41 8.17
C GLY A 26 -0.79 -9.63 7.86
N HIS A 27 -2.10 -9.45 7.99
CA HIS A 27 -3.14 -10.35 7.49
C HIS A 27 -3.81 -9.67 6.30
N TRP A 28 -3.39 -10.04 5.09
CA TRP A 28 -3.89 -9.46 3.86
C TRP A 28 -5.33 -9.93 3.57
N LYS A 29 -6.27 -8.99 3.59
CA LYS A 29 -7.69 -9.24 3.37
C LYS A 29 -8.21 -8.43 2.19
N GLN A 30 -8.96 -9.08 1.32
CA GLN A 30 -9.64 -8.42 0.20
C GLN A 30 -10.93 -7.79 0.69
N LEU A 31 -11.19 -6.55 0.27
CA LEU A 31 -12.43 -5.86 0.60
C LEU A 31 -13.61 -6.41 -0.21
N LYS A 32 -14.68 -6.76 0.50
CA LYS A 32 -16.00 -7.02 -0.10
C LYS A 32 -16.69 -5.70 -0.45
N GLU A 33 -17.73 -5.79 -1.27
CA GLU A 33 -18.55 -4.63 -1.62
C GLU A 33 -19.12 -3.96 -0.35
N ASN A 34 -18.96 -2.64 -0.27
CA ASN A 34 -19.28 -1.79 0.89
C ASN A 34 -18.46 -2.06 2.17
N GLU A 35 -17.39 -2.87 2.11
CA GLU A 35 -16.49 -3.10 3.24
C GLU A 35 -15.41 -2.01 3.33
N ARG A 36 -15.07 -1.66 4.57
CA ARG A 36 -14.00 -0.72 4.91
C ARG A 36 -13.01 -1.38 5.85
N ILE A 37 -11.72 -1.22 5.57
CA ILE A 37 -10.63 -1.54 6.49
C ILE A 37 -9.71 -0.31 6.56
N GLY A 38 -9.68 0.33 7.72
CA GLY A 38 -9.02 1.62 7.91
C GLY A 38 -9.42 2.63 6.84
N PHE A 39 -8.42 3.21 6.18
CA PHE A 39 -8.57 4.25 5.18
C PHE A 39 -9.08 3.77 3.81
N TYR A 40 -9.19 2.46 3.59
CA TYR A 40 -9.62 1.90 2.31
C TYR A 40 -11.05 1.38 2.37
N TRP A 41 -11.86 1.79 1.40
CA TRP A 41 -13.27 1.42 1.28
C TRP A 41 -13.59 0.99 -0.14
N ARG A 42 -14.28 -0.14 -0.29
CA ARG A 42 -14.77 -0.59 -1.59
C ARG A 42 -16.22 -0.21 -1.77
N HIS A 43 -16.54 0.42 -2.90
CA HIS A 43 -17.91 0.75 -3.27
C HIS A 43 -18.07 0.82 -4.79
N ASN A 44 -19.11 0.15 -5.33
CA ASN A 44 -19.45 0.10 -6.74
C ASN A 44 -18.25 -0.24 -7.64
N ASP A 45 -17.56 -1.32 -7.29
CA ASP A 45 -16.34 -1.77 -7.99
C ASP A 45 -15.33 -0.63 -8.19
N LYS A 46 -15.13 0.15 -7.13
CA LYS A 46 -14.05 1.14 -6.98
C LYS A 46 -13.47 1.05 -5.57
N ILE A 47 -12.20 1.45 -5.44
CA ILE A 47 -11.56 1.62 -4.14
C ILE A 47 -11.42 3.12 -3.87
N TYR A 48 -11.78 3.51 -2.65
CA TYR A 48 -11.59 4.85 -2.12
C TYR A 48 -10.52 4.78 -1.03
N ALA A 49 -9.56 5.71 -1.06
CA ALA A 49 -8.65 5.97 0.05
C ALA A 49 -9.18 7.19 0.81
N ALA A 50 -10.15 6.97 1.70
CA ALA A 50 -10.86 8.03 2.41
C ALA A 50 -11.53 7.53 3.68
N LEU A 51 -11.80 8.43 4.64
CA LEU A 51 -12.59 8.22 5.85
C LEU A 51 -13.71 9.26 5.93
N GLY A 52 -14.90 8.83 6.33
CA GLY A 52 -16.07 9.70 6.45
C GLY A 52 -17.38 8.96 6.21
N ASP A 53 -18.49 9.69 6.27
CA ASP A 53 -19.80 9.18 5.90
C ASP A 53 -19.84 8.77 4.41
N SER A 54 -20.42 7.61 4.11
CA SER A 54 -20.37 7.04 2.76
C SER A 54 -21.08 7.92 1.72
N ALA A 55 -22.19 8.57 2.07
CA ALA A 55 -22.91 9.44 1.15
C ALA A 55 -22.13 10.73 0.86
N VAL A 56 -21.38 11.24 1.85
CA VAL A 56 -20.47 12.37 1.68
C VAL A 56 -19.31 11.99 0.77
N LEU A 57 -18.65 10.85 1.02
CA LEU A 57 -17.49 10.41 0.24
C LEU A 57 -17.84 10.20 -1.24
N ILE A 58 -18.97 9.55 -1.54
CA ILE A 58 -19.41 9.32 -2.93
C ILE A 58 -19.58 10.64 -3.70
N LYS A 59 -19.99 11.72 -3.01
CA LYS A 59 -20.27 13.01 -3.62
C LYS A 59 -19.01 13.85 -3.86
N TYR A 60 -18.04 13.80 -2.96
CA TYR A 60 -16.92 14.74 -2.94
C TYR A 60 -15.56 14.12 -3.22
N VAL A 61 -15.40 12.81 -3.02
CA VAL A 61 -14.12 12.12 -3.15
C VAL A 61 -14.08 11.28 -4.41
N LYS A 62 -13.02 11.45 -5.19
CA LYS A 62 -12.74 10.58 -6.34
C LYS A 62 -12.19 9.24 -5.85
N PRO A 63 -12.62 8.11 -6.44
CA PRO A 63 -11.98 6.83 -6.18
C PRO A 63 -10.52 6.85 -6.65
N MET A 64 -9.71 5.94 -6.12
CA MET A 64 -8.35 5.70 -6.59
C MET A 64 -8.36 5.24 -8.05
N GLU A 65 -7.41 5.74 -8.84
CA GLU A 65 -7.29 5.42 -10.27
C GLU A 65 -6.50 4.12 -10.49
N ASP A 66 -6.84 3.40 -11.56
CA ASP A 66 -6.12 2.21 -12.06
C ASP A 66 -5.91 1.01 -11.11
N VAL A 67 -6.66 0.99 -9.99
CA VAL A 67 -6.64 -0.09 -9.00
C VAL A 67 -7.18 -1.40 -9.60
N ASP A 68 -6.42 -2.48 -9.45
CA ASP A 68 -6.90 -3.83 -9.75
C ASP A 68 -7.65 -4.42 -8.56
N ILE A 69 -8.97 -4.27 -8.57
CA ILE A 69 -9.86 -4.63 -7.46
C ILE A 69 -9.86 -6.13 -7.16
N ALA A 70 -9.69 -6.95 -8.20
CA ALA A 70 -9.64 -8.41 -8.06
C ALA A 70 -8.44 -8.85 -7.22
N THR A 71 -7.37 -8.06 -7.22
CA THR A 71 -6.13 -8.34 -6.48
C THR A 71 -5.85 -7.33 -5.36
N PHE A 72 -6.81 -6.48 -4.99
CA PHE A 72 -6.62 -5.46 -3.96
C PHE A 72 -6.80 -6.03 -2.54
N TYR A 73 -5.74 -5.97 -1.73
CA TYR A 73 -5.72 -6.43 -0.35
C TYR A 73 -5.25 -5.34 0.61
N VAL A 74 -5.81 -5.33 1.82
CA VAL A 74 -5.42 -4.45 2.93
C VAL A 74 -4.74 -5.29 4.01
N ASN A 75 -3.63 -4.79 4.58
CA ASN A 75 -2.68 -5.60 5.35
C ASN A 75 -3.08 -5.99 6.77
N LYS A 76 -4.00 -5.29 7.44
CA LYS A 76 -4.43 -5.62 8.81
C LYS A 76 -5.81 -5.02 9.07
N GLU A 77 -6.61 -5.68 9.89
CA GLU A 77 -7.82 -5.05 10.42
C GLU A 77 -7.43 -3.98 11.45
N THR A 78 -7.97 -2.78 11.31
CA THR A 78 -7.91 -1.71 12.30
C THR A 78 -9.18 -0.90 12.19
N THR A 79 -9.70 -0.47 13.32
CA THR A 79 -10.80 0.49 13.40
C THR A 79 -10.30 1.93 13.36
N ASN A 80 -8.99 2.14 13.48
CA ASN A 80 -8.39 3.46 13.65
C ASN A 80 -7.55 3.84 12.42
N GLY A 81 -8.03 4.84 11.69
CA GLY A 81 -7.21 5.74 10.87
C GLY A 81 -6.48 5.16 9.66
N MET A 82 -5.31 5.74 9.41
CA MET A 82 -4.54 5.70 8.17
C MET A 82 -3.47 4.60 8.12
N GLU A 83 -3.38 3.75 9.14
CA GLU A 83 -2.21 2.88 9.38
C GLU A 83 -2.19 1.58 8.57
N ASN A 84 -2.84 1.57 7.41
CA ASN A 84 -2.91 0.42 6.55
C ASN A 84 -2.04 0.60 5.32
N TYR A 85 -1.21 -0.41 5.08
CA TYR A 85 -0.78 -0.67 3.71
C TYR A 85 -1.90 -1.40 2.99
N ALA A 86 -2.09 -1.06 1.73
CA ALA A 86 -2.81 -1.91 0.80
C ALA A 86 -1.90 -2.26 -0.38
N LYS A 87 -2.30 -3.20 -1.21
CA LYS A 87 -1.63 -3.49 -2.46
C LYS A 87 -2.57 -4.16 -3.44
N ASP A 88 -2.32 -3.96 -4.71
CA ASP A 88 -2.82 -4.82 -5.77
C ASP A 88 -1.65 -5.46 -6.52
N LYS A 89 -1.91 -6.11 -7.66
CA LYS A 89 -0.84 -6.71 -8.46
C LYS A 89 0.16 -5.70 -9.06
N LYS A 90 -0.19 -4.40 -9.12
CA LYS A 90 0.59 -3.33 -9.75
C LYS A 90 1.33 -2.48 -8.73
N ASN A 91 0.66 -2.08 -7.66
CA ASN A 91 1.17 -1.08 -6.71
C ASN A 91 1.00 -1.50 -5.26
N VAL A 92 1.86 -0.94 -4.41
CA VAL A 92 1.65 -0.86 -2.96
C VAL A 92 1.08 0.52 -2.64
N TYR A 93 0.14 0.57 -1.71
CA TYR A 93 -0.57 1.77 -1.33
C TYR A 93 -0.41 2.10 0.16
N TYR A 94 -0.32 3.38 0.48
CA TYR A 94 -0.40 3.96 1.81
C TYR A 94 -0.96 5.38 1.68
N PRO A 95 -1.86 5.87 2.55
CA PRO A 95 -2.38 7.23 2.43
C PRO A 95 -1.32 8.29 2.82
N LEU A 96 -0.49 8.69 1.84
CA LEU A 96 0.73 9.48 2.05
C LEU A 96 0.48 10.97 2.30
N HIS A 97 -0.52 11.52 1.61
CA HIS A 97 -0.96 12.89 1.74
C HIS A 97 -2.47 12.88 1.75
N ALA A 98 -3.05 13.19 2.92
CA ALA A 98 -4.49 13.31 3.06
C ALA A 98 -4.92 14.74 3.34
N ILE A 99 -6.08 15.06 2.79
CA ILE A 99 -6.79 16.31 3.00
C ILE A 99 -7.91 16.01 4.00
N CYS A 100 -7.89 16.74 5.12
CA CYS A 100 -9.00 16.78 6.07
C CYS A 100 -9.90 17.96 5.69
N VAL A 101 -11.17 17.68 5.45
CA VAL A 101 -12.19 18.69 5.17
C VAL A 101 -13.10 18.80 6.37
N ASP A 102 -12.99 19.92 7.07
CA ASP A 102 -13.90 20.27 8.15
C ASP A 102 -15.27 20.67 7.59
N ALA A 103 -16.33 20.23 8.26
CA ALA A 103 -17.70 20.61 7.95
C ALA A 103 -18.52 20.66 9.24
N ASP A 104 -19.54 21.52 9.28
CA ASP A 104 -20.39 21.74 10.46
C ASP A 104 -21.16 20.48 10.91
N SER A 105 -21.30 19.49 10.02
CA SER A 105 -22.01 18.24 10.27
C SER A 105 -21.09 17.02 10.25
N TYR A 106 -20.51 16.72 9.08
CA TYR A 106 -19.68 15.54 8.85
C TYR A 106 -18.42 15.90 8.07
N GLY A 107 -17.32 16.12 8.78
CA GLY A 107 -16.00 16.20 8.17
C GLY A 107 -15.61 14.88 7.50
N TYR A 108 -14.69 14.96 6.55
CA TYR A 108 -14.18 13.79 5.84
C TYR A 108 -12.71 13.96 5.48
N GLU A 109 -12.02 12.84 5.33
CA GLU A 109 -10.61 12.78 4.98
C GLU A 109 -10.42 11.93 3.73
N TYR A 110 -9.50 12.31 2.85
CA TYR A 110 -9.15 11.48 1.70
C TYR A 110 -7.71 11.70 1.27
N ALA A 111 -7.10 10.65 0.72
CA ALA A 111 -5.73 10.68 0.24
C ALA A 111 -5.71 11.19 -1.20
N VAL A 112 -4.86 12.17 -1.46
CA VAL A 112 -4.55 12.64 -2.81
C VAL A 112 -3.34 11.93 -3.41
N GLU A 113 -2.49 11.37 -2.54
CA GLU A 113 -1.35 10.53 -2.93
C GLU A 113 -1.43 9.23 -2.15
N SER A 114 -1.35 8.11 -2.86
CA SER A 114 -1.46 6.78 -2.23
C SER A 114 -0.43 5.77 -2.69
N ILE A 115 0.28 5.97 -3.80
CA ILE A 115 1.25 4.99 -4.31
C ILE A 115 2.55 5.09 -3.51
N VAL A 116 2.99 3.95 -2.97
CA VAL A 116 4.30 3.81 -2.32
C VAL A 116 5.34 3.58 -3.41
N GLU A 117 5.99 4.68 -3.82
CA GLU A 117 6.92 4.68 -4.94
C GLU A 117 8.07 3.68 -4.79
N GLY A 118 8.31 2.91 -5.85
CA GLY A 118 9.38 1.91 -5.94
C GLY A 118 9.16 0.62 -5.14
N ALA A 119 8.07 0.47 -4.38
CA ALA A 119 7.78 -0.75 -3.65
C ALA A 119 7.26 -1.86 -4.58
N SER A 120 7.85 -3.05 -4.51
CA SER A 120 7.38 -4.21 -5.26
C SER A 120 6.19 -4.91 -4.56
N PRO A 121 4.96 -4.88 -5.11
CA PRO A 121 3.79 -5.46 -4.45
C PRO A 121 3.85 -6.98 -4.25
N SER A 122 4.53 -7.68 -5.16
CA SER A 122 4.63 -9.14 -5.16
C SER A 122 5.45 -9.69 -3.98
N SER A 123 6.42 -8.90 -3.48
CA SER A 123 7.25 -9.26 -2.32
C SER A 123 6.99 -8.39 -1.09
N PHE A 124 6.11 -7.39 -1.20
CA PHE A 124 5.80 -6.48 -0.09
C PHE A 124 5.13 -7.20 1.07
N ARG A 125 5.68 -7.00 2.27
CA ARG A 125 5.18 -7.48 3.55
C ARG A 125 5.04 -6.34 4.53
N TYR A 126 4.02 -6.41 5.38
CA TYR A 126 3.92 -5.52 6.53
C TYR A 126 4.71 -6.13 7.69
N VAL A 127 5.53 -5.33 8.37
CA VAL A 127 6.46 -5.84 9.39
C VAL A 127 6.23 -5.22 10.78
N GLY A 128 5.09 -4.54 10.96
CA GLY A 128 4.69 -3.92 12.23
C GLY A 128 5.02 -2.43 12.31
N ASP A 129 4.38 -1.73 13.26
CA ASP A 129 4.68 -0.33 13.62
C ASP A 129 4.72 0.64 12.42
N GLY A 130 3.76 0.48 11.51
CA GLY A 130 3.65 1.29 10.29
C GLY A 130 4.71 1.00 9.23
N LYS A 131 5.49 -0.07 9.40
CA LYS A 131 6.55 -0.45 8.47
C LYS A 131 6.12 -1.54 7.51
N GLY A 132 6.63 -1.44 6.28
CA GLY A 132 6.60 -2.51 5.31
C GLY A 132 7.91 -2.59 4.54
N THR A 133 8.16 -3.73 3.90
CA THR A 133 9.35 -3.91 3.07
C THR A 133 9.06 -4.89 1.95
N ASP A 134 9.71 -4.72 0.81
CA ASP A 134 9.73 -5.68 -0.29
C ASP A 134 10.96 -6.61 -0.26
N GLY A 135 11.77 -6.50 0.80
CA GLY A 135 13.05 -7.17 1.01
C GLY A 135 14.26 -6.33 0.65
N TYR A 136 14.12 -5.33 -0.23
CA TYR A 136 15.20 -4.43 -0.65
C TYR A 136 15.15 -3.10 0.09
N THR A 137 13.95 -2.54 0.21
CA THR A 137 13.72 -1.22 0.78
C THR A 137 12.79 -1.33 1.98
N MET A 138 13.10 -0.61 3.06
CA MET A 138 12.20 -0.42 4.18
C MET A 138 11.36 0.83 3.93
N TYR A 139 10.07 0.74 4.22
CA TYR A 139 9.13 1.84 4.14
C TYR A 139 8.48 2.03 5.50
N ARG A 140 8.41 3.27 5.97
CA ARG A 140 7.62 3.65 7.14
C ARG A 140 6.54 4.63 6.72
N TYR A 141 5.30 4.30 7.07
CA TYR A 141 4.12 5.08 6.70
C TYR A 141 4.11 5.44 5.21
N GLY A 142 4.42 4.46 4.36
CA GLY A 142 4.48 4.61 2.91
C GLY A 142 5.71 5.34 2.36
N ARG A 143 6.59 5.90 3.21
CA ARG A 143 7.80 6.60 2.76
C ARG A 143 9.01 5.71 2.92
N ARG A 144 9.89 5.73 1.93
CA ARG A 144 11.19 5.05 2.01
C ARG A 144 11.95 5.52 3.25
N GLU A 145 12.42 4.59 4.06
CA GLU A 145 13.44 4.84 5.08
C GLU A 145 14.81 4.64 4.40
N ASP A 146 15.52 5.74 4.17
CA ASP A 146 16.94 5.65 3.81
C ASP A 146 17.76 5.25 5.04
N LYS A 147 18.79 4.43 4.83
CA LYS A 147 19.73 4.01 5.88
C LYS A 147 20.74 5.11 6.19
#